data_AF-A0A353N8C5-F1
#
_entry.id   AF-A0A353N8C5-F1
#
_cell.length_a   1.000
_cell.length_b   1.000
_cell.length_c   1.000
_cell.angle_alpha   90.00
_cell.angle_beta   90.00
_cell.angle_gamma   90.00
#
_symmetry.space_group_name_H-M   'P 1'
#
loop_
_entity.id
_entity.type
_entity.pdbx_description
1 polymer ?
#
loop_
_entity_poly.entity_id
_entity_poly.type
_entity_poly.pdbx_seq_one_letter_code
_entity_poly.pdbx_strand_id
1 'polypeptide(L)'
;MGNTSKRIKGDQVEGKELVVFLPEGYQDSNKRYPVVYMHDGQNLFSGKSGPSIKWDVDKMVDRLTEGQQLQEVIVVGIYNAGEKRAEEYIPYPVDDIFNPGSILNGRGREYTRLVGEKIVPYIDHHYRTLTSRENRAIMGSSLGGLISLWIANAFPELF
;
A
#
# COMPACT_ATOMS: atom_id res chain seq x y z
N MET A 1 -12.07 22.61 -1.11
CA MET A 1 -11.93 21.24 -0.57
C MET A 1 -12.81 20.32 -1.38
N GLY A 2 -12.24 19.64 -2.38
CA GLY A 2 -12.95 18.63 -3.17
C GLY A 2 -13.37 17.44 -2.29
N ASN A 3 -14.40 16.71 -2.71
CA ASN A 3 -14.85 15.54 -1.97
C ASN A 3 -13.90 14.35 -2.21
N THR A 4 -12.87 14.24 -1.36
CA THR A 4 -11.81 13.22 -1.40
C THR A 4 -12.35 11.78 -1.44
N SER A 5 -13.53 11.53 -0.86
CA SER A 5 -14.17 10.21 -0.87
C SER A 5 -14.48 9.67 -2.28
N LYS A 6 -14.69 10.54 -3.28
CA LYS A 6 -14.97 10.11 -4.66
C LYS A 6 -13.73 9.61 -5.41
N ARG A 7 -12.53 9.89 -4.89
CA ARG A 7 -11.24 9.52 -5.50
C ARG A 7 -10.64 8.25 -4.90
N ILE A 8 -11.32 7.65 -3.92
CA ILE A 8 -10.93 6.40 -3.28
C ILE A 8 -11.75 5.27 -3.91
N LYS A 9 -11.07 4.26 -4.46
CA LYS A 9 -11.69 3.06 -5.04
C LYS A 9 -11.26 1.83 -4.27
N GLY A 10 -12.18 0.90 -4.02
CA GLY A 10 -11.85 -0.44 -3.57
C GLY A 10 -11.50 -1.34 -4.76
N ASP A 11 -10.57 -2.26 -4.56
CA ASP A 11 -10.21 -3.28 -5.55
C ASP A 11 -9.76 -4.58 -4.86
N GLN A 12 -9.54 -5.65 -5.62
CA GLN A 12 -9.10 -6.94 -5.08
C GLN A 12 -8.22 -7.71 -6.07
N VAL A 13 -7.11 -8.27 -5.56
CA VAL A 13 -6.19 -9.11 -6.35
C VAL A 13 -5.88 -10.39 -5.58
N GLU A 14 -6.18 -11.55 -6.15
CA GLU A 14 -5.91 -12.86 -5.53
C GLU A 14 -6.46 -12.97 -4.09
N GLY A 15 -7.67 -12.45 -3.85
CA GLY A 15 -8.31 -12.41 -2.53
C GLY A 15 -7.80 -11.28 -1.62
N LYS A 16 -6.77 -10.54 -2.00
CA LYS A 16 -6.22 -9.41 -1.23
C LYS A 16 -6.96 -8.12 -1.53
N GLU A 17 -7.59 -7.54 -0.52
CA GLU A 17 -8.28 -6.26 -0.63
C GLU A 17 -7.29 -5.10 -0.78
N LEU A 18 -7.61 -4.20 -1.71
CA LEU A 18 -6.87 -2.99 -2.01
C LEU A 18 -7.77 -1.77 -1.88
N VAL A 19 -7.15 -0.63 -1.58
CA VAL A 19 -7.78 0.67 -1.68
C VAL A 19 -6.88 1.61 -2.47
N VAL A 20 -7.41 2.22 -3.52
CA VAL A 20 -6.65 3.05 -4.46
C VAL A 20 -7.15 4.48 -4.40
N PHE A 21 -6.27 5.40 -4.02
CA PHE A 21 -6.52 6.83 -4.04
C PHE A 21 -5.92 7.46 -5.29
N LEU A 22 -6.76 8.21 -6.02
CA LEU A 22 -6.42 8.81 -7.31
C LEU A 22 -6.20 10.32 -7.17
N PRO A 23 -5.24 10.89 -7.92
CA PRO A 23 -5.07 12.33 -8.06
C PRO A 23 -6.34 13.05 -8.51
N GLU A 24 -6.43 14.34 -8.21
CA GLU A 24 -7.47 15.21 -8.77
C GLU A 24 -7.35 15.27 -10.30
N GLY A 25 -8.49 15.39 -10.99
CA GLY A 25 -8.53 15.40 -12.46
C GLY A 25 -8.11 14.08 -13.11
N TYR A 26 -7.92 12.98 -12.35
CA TYR A 26 -7.51 11.70 -12.92
C TYR A 26 -8.48 11.26 -14.02
N GLN A 27 -9.80 11.42 -13.87
CA GLN A 27 -10.78 10.99 -14.89
C GLN A 27 -10.79 11.87 -16.15
N ASP A 28 -10.30 13.10 -16.03
CA ASP A 28 -10.41 14.13 -17.07
C ASP A 28 -9.14 14.24 -17.93
N SER A 29 -8.12 13.42 -17.63
CA SER A 29 -6.85 13.42 -18.35
C SER A 29 -6.31 12.02 -18.64
N ASN A 30 -5.38 11.93 -19.59
CA ASN A 30 -4.60 10.71 -19.87
C ASN A 30 -3.22 10.73 -19.23
N LYS A 31 -3.00 11.61 -18.24
CA LYS A 31 -1.73 11.68 -17.51
C LYS A 31 -1.45 10.36 -16.80
N ARG A 32 -0.17 9.97 -16.78
CA ARG A 32 0.34 8.85 -15.99
C ARG A 32 1.02 9.37 -14.72
N TYR A 33 0.95 8.59 -13.65
CA TYR A 33 1.34 9.03 -12.31
C TYR A 33 2.31 8.05 -11.66
N PRO A 34 3.25 8.53 -10.82
CA PRO A 34 3.98 7.67 -9.91
C PRO A 34 3.02 6.97 -8.93
N VAL A 35 3.48 5.88 -8.32
CA VAL A 35 2.68 5.05 -7.42
C VAL A 35 3.40 4.82 -6.10
N VAL A 36 2.70 5.05 -4.99
CA VAL A 36 3.16 4.68 -3.65
C VAL A 36 2.28 3.54 -3.15
N TYR A 37 2.90 2.37 -2.95
CA TYR A 37 2.28 1.22 -2.30
C TYR A 37 2.45 1.36 -0.80
N MET A 38 1.34 1.23 -0.08
CA MET A 38 1.31 1.39 1.37
C MET A 38 0.68 0.16 2.03
N HIS A 39 1.34 -0.38 3.04
CA HIS A 39 0.81 -1.45 3.87
C HIS A 39 -0.28 -0.94 4.83
N ASP A 40 -1.10 -1.86 5.34
CA ASP A 40 -2.18 -1.57 6.30
C ASP A 40 -3.29 -0.70 5.70
N GLY A 41 -3.70 -1.01 4.46
CA GLY A 41 -4.69 -0.30 3.64
C GLY A 41 -5.93 0.21 4.40
N GLN A 42 -6.41 -0.56 5.38
CA GLN A 42 -7.56 -0.18 6.22
C GLN A 42 -7.34 1.08 7.07
N ASN A 43 -6.09 1.51 7.29
CA ASN A 43 -5.70 2.65 8.12
C ASN A 43 -5.46 3.94 7.33
N LEU A 44 -5.28 3.86 6.00
CA LEU A 44 -4.69 4.96 5.23
C LEU A 44 -5.61 6.18 5.13
N PHE A 45 -6.89 5.99 4.79
CA PHE A 45 -7.76 7.08 4.37
C PHE A 45 -8.86 7.43 5.39
N SER A 46 -9.26 8.70 5.37
CA SER A 46 -10.35 9.25 6.19
C SER A 46 -11.71 8.59 5.91
N GLY A 47 -12.44 8.16 6.96
CA GLY A 47 -13.79 7.56 6.86
C GLY A 47 -14.14 6.56 8.00
N LYS A 48 -15.40 6.09 8.06
CA LYS A 48 -15.91 5.06 9.01
C LYS A 48 -15.54 3.64 8.56
N SER A 49 -15.11 2.66 9.36
CA SER A 49 -14.75 2.56 10.78
C SER A 49 -13.86 1.32 10.97
N GLY A 50 -12.89 1.40 11.89
CA GLY A 50 -12.15 0.28 12.46
C GLY A 50 -11.46 0.75 13.75
N PRO A 51 -11.07 -0.14 14.69
CA PRO A 51 -10.48 0.25 15.98
C PRO A 51 -9.07 0.87 15.87
N SER A 52 -8.52 0.96 14.67
CA SER A 52 -7.15 1.38 14.39
C SER A 52 -7.01 2.88 14.07
N ILE A 53 -5.84 3.41 14.40
CA ILE A 53 -5.43 4.79 14.13
C ILE A 53 -5.44 5.05 12.61
N LYS A 54 -6.18 6.08 12.18
CA LYS A 54 -6.18 6.56 10.80
C LYS A 54 -4.96 7.43 10.52
N TRP A 55 -4.39 7.29 9.34
CA TRP A 55 -3.18 8.02 8.94
C TRP A 55 -3.48 9.27 8.10
N ASP A 56 -4.72 9.42 7.63
CA ASP A 56 -5.18 10.56 6.83
C ASP A 56 -4.27 10.86 5.62
N VAL A 57 -3.82 9.79 4.95
CA VAL A 57 -2.90 9.86 3.81
C VAL A 57 -3.51 10.67 2.67
N ASP A 58 -4.82 10.54 2.44
CA ASP A 58 -5.55 11.28 1.42
C ASP A 58 -5.46 12.79 1.65
N LYS A 59 -5.70 13.25 2.89
CA LYS A 59 -5.57 14.67 3.25
C LYS A 59 -4.14 15.16 3.16
N MET A 60 -3.16 14.33 3.56
CA MET A 60 -1.76 14.69 3.49
C MET A 60 -1.29 14.85 2.04
N VAL A 61 -1.62 13.90 1.16
CA VAL A 61 -1.27 13.94 -0.26
C VAL A 61 -1.91 15.15 -0.93
N ASP A 62 -3.20 15.42 -0.66
CA ASP A 62 -3.88 16.61 -1.18
C ASP A 62 -3.16 17.89 -0.75
N ARG A 63 -2.92 18.05 0.55
CA ARG A 63 -2.25 19.24 1.10
C ARG A 63 -0.86 19.45 0.48
N LEU A 64 -0.06 18.40 0.35
CA LEU A 64 1.29 18.50 -0.20
C LEU A 64 1.28 18.76 -1.70
N THR A 65 0.30 18.22 -2.43
CA THR A 65 0.15 18.43 -3.88
C THR A 65 -0.34 19.85 -4.18
N GLU A 66 -1.37 20.33 -3.47
CA GLU A 66 -1.85 21.72 -3.55
C GLU A 66 -0.73 22.72 -3.21
N GLY A 67 0.09 22.38 -2.21
CA GLY A 67 1.26 23.16 -1.80
C GLY A 67 2.50 22.97 -2.67
N GLN A 68 2.42 22.23 -3.78
CA GLN A 68 3.52 21.95 -4.72
C GLN A 68 4.77 21.30 -4.08
N GLN A 69 4.62 20.65 -2.93
CA GLN A 69 5.68 19.93 -2.21
C GLN A 69 5.75 18.45 -2.61
N LEU A 70 4.69 17.95 -3.23
CA LEU A 70 4.58 16.60 -3.75
C LEU A 70 3.98 16.66 -5.15
N GLN A 71 4.49 15.86 -6.07
CA GLN A 71 3.84 15.64 -7.35
C GLN A 71 2.57 14.81 -7.18
N GLU A 72 1.58 14.99 -8.04
CA GLU A 72 0.39 14.13 -8.08
C GLU A 72 0.78 12.65 -8.15
N VAL A 73 0.19 11.83 -7.27
CA VAL A 73 0.59 10.43 -7.07
C VAL A 73 -0.63 9.54 -6.85
N ILE A 74 -0.57 8.30 -7.33
CA ILE A 74 -1.54 7.26 -6.96
C ILE A 74 -1.06 6.60 -5.68
N VAL A 75 -1.94 6.47 -4.69
CA VAL A 75 -1.64 5.70 -3.48
C VAL A 75 -2.43 4.39 -3.51
N VAL A 76 -1.73 3.27 -3.39
CA VAL A 76 -2.32 1.93 -3.33
C VAL A 76 -2.12 1.38 -1.92
N GLY A 77 -3.19 1.33 -1.14
CA GLY A 77 -3.24 0.69 0.16
C GLY A 77 -3.54 -0.80 0.04
N ILE A 78 -2.66 -1.64 0.60
CA ILE A 78 -2.83 -3.09 0.65
C ILE A 78 -3.29 -3.47 2.06
N TYR A 79 -4.51 -4.01 2.17
CA TYR A 79 -5.05 -4.42 3.47
C TYR A 79 -4.20 -5.54 4.06
N ASN A 80 -3.97 -5.51 5.37
CA ASN A 80 -3.26 -6.62 6.03
C ASN A 80 -4.20 -7.79 6.36
N ALA A 81 -3.64 -8.90 6.82
CA ALA A 81 -4.38 -10.09 7.23
C ALA A 81 -5.04 -10.01 8.63
N GLY A 82 -5.35 -8.82 9.15
CA GLY A 82 -5.98 -8.64 10.46
C GLY A 82 -5.12 -9.18 11.60
N GLU A 83 -5.67 -10.08 12.42
CA GLU A 83 -4.93 -10.77 13.50
C GLU A 83 -3.68 -11.50 12.99
N LYS A 84 -3.65 -11.90 11.71
CA LYS A 84 -2.48 -12.54 11.10
C LYS A 84 -1.50 -11.56 10.47
N ARG A 85 -1.62 -10.24 10.71
CA ARG A 85 -0.71 -9.22 10.18
C ARG A 85 0.75 -9.53 10.47
N ALA A 86 1.07 -9.95 11.70
CA ALA A 86 2.44 -10.26 12.08
C ALA A 86 2.96 -11.46 11.28
N GLU A 87 2.18 -12.54 11.19
CA GLU A 87 2.52 -13.70 10.38
C GLU A 87 2.69 -13.31 8.90
N GLU A 88 1.82 -12.48 8.34
CA GLU A 88 1.88 -12.02 6.95
C GLU A 88 3.10 -11.14 6.64
N TYR A 89 3.57 -10.31 7.58
CA TYR A 89 4.67 -9.37 7.32
C TYR A 89 6.05 -9.90 7.72
N ILE A 90 6.13 -11.01 8.46
CA ILE A 90 7.41 -11.60 8.85
C ILE A 90 7.80 -12.68 7.82
N PRO A 91 8.98 -12.58 7.16
CA PRO A 91 9.33 -13.48 6.05
C PRO A 91 9.77 -14.90 6.42
N TYR A 92 9.92 -15.22 7.70
CA TYR A 92 10.41 -16.52 8.16
C TYR A 92 9.89 -16.82 9.58
N PRO A 93 9.94 -18.09 10.03
CA PRO A 93 9.52 -18.43 11.38
C PRO A 93 10.30 -17.67 12.45
N VAL A 94 9.60 -17.13 13.45
CA VAL A 94 10.19 -16.45 14.61
C VAL A 94 9.38 -16.73 15.88
N ASP A 95 10.02 -16.56 17.03
CA ASP A 95 9.29 -16.53 18.31
C ASP A 95 8.26 -15.39 18.29
N ASP A 96 7.03 -15.71 18.70
CA ASP A 96 5.96 -14.73 18.75
C ASP A 96 6.15 -13.79 19.96
N ILE A 97 6.62 -12.58 19.68
CA ILE A 97 6.84 -11.55 20.70
C ILE A 97 5.53 -11.05 21.33
N PHE A 98 4.39 -11.27 20.68
CA PHE A 98 3.07 -10.89 21.19
C PHE A 98 2.40 -12.03 21.96
N ASN A 99 2.87 -13.27 21.77
CA ASN A 99 2.39 -14.46 22.46
C ASN A 99 3.56 -15.37 22.88
N PRO A 100 4.25 -15.05 24.00
CA PRO A 100 5.43 -15.77 24.46
C PRO A 100 5.19 -17.28 24.58
N GLY A 101 6.10 -18.07 24.00
CA GLY A 101 6.00 -19.54 23.93
C GLY A 101 5.30 -20.07 22.67
N SER A 102 4.86 -19.19 21.77
CA SER A 102 4.33 -19.53 20.45
C SER A 102 5.32 -19.15 19.33
N ILE A 103 5.14 -19.75 18.15
CA ILE A 103 5.91 -19.45 16.93
C ILE A 103 4.99 -18.82 15.88
N LEU A 104 5.41 -17.71 15.30
CA LEU A 104 4.84 -17.19 14.06
C LEU A 104 5.55 -17.90 12.90
N ASN A 105 4.82 -18.62 12.04
CA ASN A 105 5.43 -19.39 10.96
C ASN A 105 6.05 -18.51 9.86
N GLY A 106 5.65 -17.25 9.78
CA GLY A 106 6.11 -16.29 8.78
C GLY A 106 5.59 -16.60 7.38
N ARG A 107 4.83 -15.66 6.83
CA ARG A 107 4.24 -15.71 5.48
C ARG A 107 4.63 -14.51 4.63
N GLY A 108 5.64 -13.77 5.06
CA GLY A 108 6.15 -12.59 4.37
C GLY A 108 6.72 -12.89 3.00
N ARG A 109 7.21 -14.11 2.73
CA ARG A 109 7.70 -14.49 1.40
C ARG A 109 6.56 -14.62 0.40
N GLU A 110 5.46 -15.26 0.80
CA GLU A 110 4.24 -15.39 0.01
C GLU A 110 3.62 -14.02 -0.24
N TYR A 111 3.53 -13.20 0.80
CA TYR A 111 3.04 -11.82 0.67
C TYR A 111 3.93 -10.99 -0.25
N THR A 112 5.26 -11.14 -0.15
CA THR A 112 6.21 -10.44 -1.03
C THR A 112 5.99 -10.79 -2.49
N ARG A 113 5.85 -12.07 -2.82
CA ARG A 113 5.54 -12.52 -4.19
C ARG A 113 4.18 -12.00 -4.65
N LEU A 114 3.16 -12.07 -3.80
CA LEU A 114 1.84 -11.51 -4.10
C LEU A 114 1.94 -10.01 -4.47
N VAL A 115 2.73 -9.22 -3.72
CA VAL A 115 2.92 -7.80 -4.03
C VAL A 115 3.63 -7.60 -5.36
N GLY A 116 4.82 -8.18 -5.54
CA GLY A 116 5.66 -7.95 -6.73
C GLY A 116 5.13 -8.60 -8.00
N GLU A 117 4.59 -9.81 -7.92
CA GLU A 117 4.23 -10.62 -9.10
C GLU A 117 2.76 -10.51 -9.49
N LYS A 118 1.88 -10.02 -8.59
CA LYS A 118 0.43 -9.95 -8.84
C LYS A 118 -0.11 -8.54 -8.69
N ILE A 119 0.10 -7.91 -7.54
CA ILE A 119 -0.50 -6.59 -7.25
C ILE A 119 0.13 -5.50 -8.12
N VAL A 120 1.46 -5.41 -8.20
CA VAL A 120 2.12 -4.38 -9.02
C VAL A 120 1.71 -4.48 -10.51
N PRO A 121 1.78 -5.66 -11.17
CA PRO A 121 1.32 -5.80 -12.55
C PRO A 121 -0.16 -5.49 -12.74
N TYR A 122 -1.00 -5.88 -11.77
CA TYR A 122 -2.43 -5.56 -11.81
C TYR A 122 -2.66 -4.04 -11.81
N ILE A 123 -2.02 -3.32 -10.90
CA ILE A 123 -2.17 -1.86 -10.80
C ILE A 123 -1.66 -1.17 -12.08
N ASP A 124 -0.52 -1.61 -12.62
CA ASP A 124 0.04 -1.04 -13.86
C ASP A 124 -0.85 -1.27 -15.09
N HIS A 125 -1.64 -2.35 -15.09
CA HIS A 125 -2.60 -2.65 -16.16
C HIS A 125 -3.92 -1.87 -16.03
N HIS A 126 -4.40 -1.66 -14.80
CA HIS A 126 -5.74 -1.09 -14.56
C HIS A 126 -5.71 0.42 -14.29
N TYR A 127 -4.54 0.99 -13.97
CA TYR A 127 -4.35 2.39 -13.67
C TYR A 127 -3.27 3.02 -14.55
N ARG A 128 -3.33 4.34 -14.74
CA ARG A 128 -2.38 5.12 -15.52
C ARG A 128 -1.11 5.37 -14.69
N THR A 129 -0.29 4.34 -14.54
CA THR A 129 0.96 4.42 -13.78
C THR A 129 2.16 4.76 -14.66
N LEU A 130 3.19 5.34 -14.06
CA LEU A 130 4.57 5.35 -14.54
C LEU A 130 5.26 4.12 -13.96
N THR A 131 5.65 3.18 -14.82
CA THR A 131 5.98 1.80 -14.40
C THR A 131 7.45 1.58 -14.02
N SER A 132 8.32 2.58 -14.21
CA SER A 132 9.73 2.49 -13.85
C SER A 132 9.92 2.54 -12.33
N ARG A 133 10.99 1.91 -11.82
CA ARG A 133 11.27 1.86 -10.38
C ARG A 133 11.41 3.25 -9.75
N GLU A 134 11.93 4.23 -10.49
CA GLU A 134 12.11 5.61 -10.01
C GLU A 134 10.77 6.31 -9.73
N ASN A 135 9.67 5.77 -10.27
CA ASN A 135 8.31 6.27 -10.08
C ASN A 135 7.48 5.38 -9.15
N ARG A 136 8.11 4.43 -8.46
CA ARG A 136 7.43 3.49 -7.57
C ARG A 136 8.06 3.51 -6.19
N ALA A 137 7.24 3.60 -5.15
CA ALA A 137 7.69 3.45 -3.77
C ALA A 137 6.83 2.41 -3.05
N ILE A 138 7.40 1.77 -2.03
CA ILE A 138 6.68 0.91 -1.09
C ILE A 138 7.01 1.33 0.35
N MET A 139 5.99 1.43 1.19
CA MET A 139 6.16 1.89 2.57
C MET A 139 5.15 1.31 3.54
N GLY A 140 5.49 1.34 4.83
CA GLY A 140 4.60 0.95 5.91
C GLY A 140 5.20 1.28 7.28
N SER A 141 4.41 1.09 8.33
CA SER A 141 4.82 1.37 9.72
C SER A 141 5.14 0.08 10.47
N SER A 142 6.18 0.12 11.33
CA SER A 142 6.61 -1.02 12.15
C SER A 142 6.91 -2.26 11.28
N LEU A 143 6.21 -3.38 11.46
CA LEU A 143 6.32 -4.56 10.59
C LEU A 143 6.02 -4.24 9.11
N GLY A 144 5.20 -3.22 8.83
CA GLY A 144 4.99 -2.70 7.48
C GLY A 144 6.28 -2.14 6.87
N GLY A 145 7.13 -1.49 7.67
CA GLY A 145 8.44 -1.01 7.23
C GLY A 145 9.42 -2.16 7.00
N LEU A 146 9.41 -3.17 7.88
CA LEU A 146 10.21 -4.39 7.71
C LEU A 146 9.89 -5.08 6.37
N ILE A 147 8.60 -5.33 6.10
CA ILE A 147 8.19 -6.03 4.87
C ILE A 147 8.38 -5.14 3.63
N SER A 148 8.28 -3.81 3.74
CA SER A 148 8.63 -2.89 2.64
C SER A 148 10.09 -3.05 2.21
N LEU A 149 11.01 -3.04 3.17
CA LEU A 149 12.44 -3.23 2.89
C LEU A 149 12.71 -4.61 2.29
N TRP A 150 12.04 -5.65 2.81
CA TRP A 150 12.16 -7.00 2.26
C TRP A 150 11.65 -7.09 0.82
N ILE A 151 10.49 -6.51 0.52
CA ILE A 151 9.92 -6.48 -0.84
C ILE A 151 10.83 -5.71 -1.80
N ALA A 152 11.30 -4.52 -1.42
CA ALA A 152 12.20 -3.73 -2.26
C ALA A 152 13.52 -4.45 -2.53
N ASN A 153 14.04 -5.21 -1.57
CA ASN A 153 15.23 -6.05 -1.77
C ASN A 153 14.95 -7.28 -2.65
N ALA A 154 13.75 -7.86 -2.58
CA ALA A 154 13.37 -9.02 -3.39
C ALA A 154 13.05 -8.64 -4.85
N PHE A 155 12.57 -7.42 -5.08
CA PHE A 155 12.20 -6.88 -6.40
C PHE A 155 12.87 -5.51 -6.65
N PRO A 156 14.21 -5.43 -6.71
CA PRO A 156 14.94 -4.18 -6.89
C PRO A 156 14.70 -3.53 -8.26
N GLU A 157 14.20 -4.27 -9.24
CA GLU A 157 13.76 -3.74 -10.53
C GLU A 157 12.38 -3.08 -10.47
N LEU A 158 11.59 -3.35 -9.43
CA LEU A 158 10.29 -2.72 -9.21
C LEU A 158 10.37 -1.47 -8.32
N PHE A 159 11.32 -1.39 -7.38
CA PHE A 159 11.41 -0.35 -6.35
C PHE A 159 12.81 0.27 -6.19
#